data_AF-A0A8C4QI96-F1
#
_entry.id   AF-A0A8C4QI96-F1
#
_cell.length_a   1.000
_cell.length_b   1.000
_cell.length_c   1.000
_cell.angle_alpha   90.00
_cell.angle_beta   90.00
_cell.angle_gamma   90.00
#
_symmetry.space_group_name_H-M   'P 1'
#
loop_
_entity.id
_entity.type
_entity.pdbx_description
1 polymer ?
#
loop_
_entity_poly.entity_id
_entity_poly.type
_entity_poly.pdbx_seq_one_letter_code
_entity_poly.pdbx_strand_id
1 'polypeptide(L)'
;MPDSITTWDIQAVEVSQSKGLCVGPSLELTVFKQFFLKVHTPYALKQYEQVELRVVIYNYMNQDVKGEIQVKCGDGICTDAEQNEPLKSRFAVEKNSATSFSFMVVPLSSSDSSVSVLARVFGSDVHDAVEKDLRVMPEGNYEEMSRSWSVQPRRHGGQQVIVVDNETPQNVVPGTEMSAFLSAQGNLVAETIQNTLKGSKISNLLRLPRGCGEQNMMYTSITVMVARYLNRSDQWNKMGDPQLKKRSFDFITSGFASQLTYRKPDYSYAAWLHRASSTWLTAFVAKVFSQARQLVFIPVSEICGSVRWLMRKQDKDGSFLESKPVVHLNMMGQVTGKVVLTSFVFIALLEARESCINEVEGFTVVVEKAHGYLTSQAMNGLEDFPLAITAYALSLWKVSDGAAKVTMHTLKTSGLQTEELIHWGSNKGKAAAVESTAYGLLAAIQHEEGEIAEKATNWLSQG
;
A
#
# COMPACT_ATOMS: atom_id res chain seq x y z
N MET A 1 2.22 -26.37 -25.17
CA MET A 1 1.94 -26.54 -23.72
C MET A 1 2.87 -25.63 -22.94
N PRO A 2 2.48 -25.14 -21.77
CA PRO A 2 3.38 -24.37 -20.91
C PRO A 2 4.62 -25.19 -20.54
N ASP A 3 5.77 -24.52 -20.40
CA ASP A 3 7.02 -25.13 -19.95
C ASP A 3 6.95 -25.42 -18.44
N SER A 4 6.36 -26.57 -18.11
CA SER A 4 6.17 -27.03 -16.73
C SER A 4 6.10 -28.55 -16.68
N ILE A 5 6.63 -29.15 -15.62
CA ILE A 5 6.50 -30.58 -15.34
C ILE A 5 5.18 -30.79 -14.61
N THR A 6 4.09 -30.96 -15.37
CA THR A 6 2.72 -30.97 -14.86
C THR A 6 1.83 -31.91 -15.66
N THR A 7 0.90 -32.60 -14.99
CA THR A 7 -0.24 -33.24 -15.66
C THR A 7 -1.38 -32.24 -15.75
N TRP A 8 -1.69 -31.81 -16.96
CA TRP A 8 -2.77 -30.88 -17.25
C TRP A 8 -4.08 -31.65 -17.41
N ASP A 9 -5.05 -31.39 -16.53
CA ASP A 9 -6.43 -31.84 -16.71
C ASP A 9 -7.20 -30.78 -17.51
N ILE A 10 -7.53 -31.11 -18.76
CA ILE A 10 -8.24 -30.22 -19.68
C ILE A 10 -9.72 -30.60 -19.67
N GLN A 11 -10.54 -29.71 -19.12
CA GLN A 11 -11.99 -29.88 -19.05
C GLN A 11 -12.69 -28.96 -20.06
N ALA A 12 -13.59 -29.53 -20.85
CA ALA A 12 -14.40 -28.78 -21.80
C ALA A 12 -15.85 -28.70 -21.32
N VAL A 13 -16.39 -27.49 -21.25
CA VAL A 13 -17.80 -27.23 -20.92
C VAL A 13 -18.43 -26.47 -22.08
N GLU A 14 -19.44 -27.06 -22.69
CA GLU A 14 -20.20 -26.46 -23.80
C GLU A 14 -21.57 -26.00 -23.31
N VAL A 15 -22.00 -24.82 -23.76
CA VAL A 15 -23.35 -24.30 -23.54
C VAL A 15 -23.98 -23.98 -24.89
N SER A 16 -25.12 -24.59 -25.18
CA SER A 16 -25.87 -24.40 -26.42
C SER A 16 -27.32 -24.01 -26.13
N GLN A 17 -27.85 -23.07 -26.91
CA GLN A 17 -29.24 -22.60 -26.76
C GLN A 17 -30.27 -23.70 -27.03
N SER A 18 -29.96 -24.64 -27.93
CA SER A 18 -30.87 -25.75 -28.29
C SER A 18 -30.62 -27.03 -27.50
N LYS A 19 -29.41 -27.24 -26.96
CA LYS A 19 -29.02 -28.49 -26.28
C LYS A 19 -28.67 -28.33 -24.79
N GLY A 20 -28.68 -27.12 -24.25
CA GLY A 20 -28.37 -26.85 -22.85
C GLY A 20 -26.87 -26.91 -22.54
N LEU A 21 -26.54 -27.21 -21.28
CA LEU A 21 -25.17 -27.35 -20.76
C LEU A 21 -24.69 -28.80 -20.93
N CYS A 22 -23.50 -28.99 -21.47
CA CYS A 22 -22.82 -30.28 -21.55
C CYS A 22 -21.40 -30.16 -20.98
N VAL A 23 -21.04 -31.07 -20.07
CA VAL A 23 -19.65 -31.21 -19.59
C VAL A 23 -19.04 -32.39 -20.34
N GLY A 24 -18.02 -32.11 -21.14
CA GLY A 24 -17.28 -33.13 -21.87
C GLY A 24 -16.38 -33.97 -20.94
N PRO A 25 -15.90 -35.13 -21.41
CA PRO A 25 -14.91 -35.90 -20.67
C PRO A 25 -13.62 -35.08 -20.48
N SER A 26 -12.97 -35.26 -19.33
CA SER A 26 -11.66 -34.70 -19.03
C SER A 26 -10.59 -35.33 -19.93
N LEU A 27 -9.64 -34.52 -20.38
CA LEU A 27 -8.45 -34.96 -21.10
C LEU A 27 -7.22 -34.68 -20.24
N GLU A 28 -6.58 -35.72 -19.73
CA GLU A 28 -5.31 -35.60 -19.04
C GLU A 28 -4.14 -35.59 -20.03
N LEU A 29 -3.28 -34.58 -19.93
CA LEU A 29 -2.07 -34.45 -20.73
C LEU A 29 -0.87 -34.20 -19.83
N THR A 30 0.03 -35.18 -19.78
CA THR A 30 1.25 -35.10 -18.97
C THR A 30 2.39 -34.47 -19.77
N VAL A 31 2.88 -33.32 -19.31
CA VAL A 31 4.10 -32.68 -19.81
C VAL A 31 5.23 -33.03 -18.85
N PHE A 32 6.20 -33.81 -19.31
CA PHE A 32 7.29 -34.30 -18.48
C PHE A 32 8.60 -34.38 -19.27
N LYS A 33 9.71 -33.98 -18.65
CA LYS A 33 11.06 -34.14 -19.19
C LYS A 33 11.82 -35.14 -18.32
N GLN A 34 12.37 -36.19 -18.93
CA GLN A 34 13.02 -37.28 -18.19
C GLN A 34 14.41 -36.91 -17.65
N PHE A 35 15.05 -35.89 -18.22
CA PHE A 35 16.33 -35.35 -17.77
C PHE A 35 16.25 -33.83 -17.78
N PHE A 36 16.45 -33.20 -16.62
CA PHE A 36 16.39 -31.75 -16.50
C PHE A 36 17.23 -31.26 -15.33
N LEU A 37 17.59 -29.97 -15.36
CA LEU A 37 18.32 -29.30 -14.30
C LEU A 37 17.48 -28.18 -13.67
N LYS A 38 17.74 -27.93 -12.38
CA LYS A 38 17.12 -26.85 -11.61
C LYS A 38 18.20 -26.00 -10.96
N VAL A 39 18.25 -24.73 -11.32
CA VAL A 39 19.16 -23.75 -10.73
C VAL A 39 18.41 -23.02 -9.60
N HIS A 40 18.94 -23.09 -8.39
CA HIS A 40 18.46 -22.34 -7.24
C HIS A 40 19.24 -21.03 -7.14
N THR A 41 18.57 -19.92 -7.42
CA THR A 41 19.09 -18.56 -7.23
C THR A 41 18.37 -17.88 -6.06
N PRO A 42 19.07 -17.06 -5.26
CA PRO A 42 18.40 -16.21 -4.28
C PRO A 42 17.58 -15.11 -4.98
N TYR A 43 16.72 -14.43 -4.22
CA TYR A 43 15.94 -13.30 -4.76
C TYR A 43 16.82 -12.16 -5.29
N ALA A 44 17.93 -11.88 -4.60
CA ALA A 44 18.94 -10.91 -5.00
C ALA A 44 20.30 -11.26 -4.39
N LEU A 45 21.37 -10.84 -5.04
CA LEU A 45 22.75 -10.89 -4.56
C LEU A 45 23.18 -9.48 -4.16
N LYS A 46 24.01 -9.33 -3.12
CA LYS A 46 24.69 -8.05 -2.86
C LYS A 46 26.04 -8.02 -3.57
N GLN A 47 26.41 -6.84 -4.06
CA GLN A 47 27.74 -6.61 -4.60
C GLN A 47 28.82 -7.03 -3.59
N TYR A 48 29.87 -7.68 -4.07
CA TYR A 48 31.01 -8.22 -3.32
C TYR A 48 30.69 -9.35 -2.32
N GLU A 49 29.43 -9.79 -2.23
CA GLU A 49 29.06 -10.95 -1.42
C GLU A 49 29.41 -12.26 -2.14
N GLN A 50 30.09 -13.16 -1.44
CA GLN A 50 30.35 -14.50 -1.94
C GLN A 50 29.16 -15.42 -1.63
N VAL A 51 28.51 -15.92 -2.69
CA VAL A 51 27.27 -16.71 -2.58
C VAL A 51 27.43 -18.06 -3.28
N GLU A 52 26.85 -19.10 -2.69
CA GLU A 52 26.77 -20.44 -3.27
C GLU A 52 25.49 -20.59 -4.10
N LEU A 53 25.63 -20.82 -5.41
CA LEU A 53 24.53 -21.22 -6.29
C LEU A 53 24.44 -22.74 -6.37
N ARG A 54 23.25 -23.28 -6.12
CA ARG A 54 23.00 -24.73 -6.15
C ARG A 54 22.28 -25.15 -7.43
N VAL A 55 22.84 -26.12 -8.13
CA VAL A 55 22.23 -26.75 -9.31
C VAL A 55 21.89 -28.20 -8.99
N VAL A 56 20.66 -28.63 -9.27
CA VAL A 56 20.23 -30.03 -9.11
C VAL A 56 19.95 -30.61 -10.48
N ILE A 57 20.52 -31.77 -10.79
CA ILE A 57 20.28 -32.52 -12.01
C ILE A 57 19.41 -33.72 -11.66
N TYR A 58 18.27 -33.86 -12.34
CA TYR A 58 17.32 -34.96 -12.16
C TYR A 58 17.41 -35.93 -13.32
N ASN A 59 17.47 -37.23 -13.01
CA ASN A 59 17.46 -38.31 -13.98
C ASN A 59 16.29 -39.27 -13.68
N TYR A 60 15.21 -39.15 -14.45
CA TYR A 60 14.06 -40.05 -14.43
C TYR A 60 14.10 -41.11 -15.55
N MET A 61 15.27 -41.29 -16.19
CA MET A 61 15.46 -42.39 -17.14
C MET A 61 15.76 -43.69 -16.39
N ASN A 62 15.52 -44.83 -17.05
CA ASN A 62 15.75 -46.16 -16.48
C ASN A 62 17.21 -46.62 -16.54
N GLN A 63 18.15 -45.69 -16.76
CA GLN A 63 19.58 -45.95 -16.88
C GLN A 63 20.39 -44.88 -16.15
N ASP A 64 21.58 -45.26 -15.69
CA ASP A 64 22.53 -44.32 -15.08
C ASP A 64 23.13 -43.43 -16.17
N VAL A 65 23.32 -42.16 -15.86
CA VAL A 65 23.89 -41.18 -16.78
C VAL A 65 25.18 -40.59 -16.25
N LYS A 66 26.14 -40.38 -17.16
CA LYS A 66 27.35 -39.63 -16.90
C LYS A 66 27.45 -38.51 -17.93
N GLY A 67 27.89 -37.34 -17.48
CA GLY A 67 27.90 -36.16 -18.33
C GLY A 67 28.79 -35.05 -17.80
N GLU A 68 28.64 -33.88 -18.41
CA GLU A 68 29.33 -32.65 -18.04
C GLU A 68 28.30 -31.54 -17.80
N ILE A 69 28.49 -30.81 -16.71
CA ILE A 69 27.80 -29.55 -16.42
C ILE A 69 28.75 -28.41 -16.76
N GLN A 70 28.23 -27.40 -17.45
CA GLN A 70 28.91 -26.17 -17.81
C GLN A 70 28.14 -24.98 -17.23
N VAL A 71 28.81 -24.15 -16.44
CA VAL A 71 28.22 -22.94 -15.84
C VAL A 71 28.92 -21.72 -16.40
N LYS A 72 28.15 -20.79 -16.96
CA LYS A 72 28.63 -19.52 -17.48
C LYS A 72 27.85 -18.40 -16.81
N CYS A 73 28.54 -17.46 -16.19
CA CYS A 73 27.93 -16.23 -15.69
C CYS A 73 28.10 -15.09 -16.71
N GLY A 74 27.16 -14.15 -16.70
CA GLY A 74 27.26 -12.91 -17.45
C GLY A 74 28.33 -11.97 -16.89
N ASP A 75 28.55 -10.87 -17.60
CA ASP A 75 29.52 -9.86 -17.19
C ASP A 75 29.24 -9.34 -15.78
N GLY A 76 30.32 -8.99 -15.06
CA GLY A 76 30.23 -8.48 -13.69
C GLY A 76 30.08 -9.54 -12.61
N ILE A 77 30.06 -10.85 -12.94
CA ILE A 77 30.10 -11.94 -11.96
C ILE A 77 31.44 -12.65 -12.02
N CYS A 78 32.14 -12.69 -10.88
CA CYS A 78 33.36 -13.46 -10.71
C CYS A 78 33.04 -14.90 -10.28
N THR A 79 33.77 -15.86 -10.82
CA THR A 79 33.67 -17.29 -10.51
C THR A 79 35.07 -17.89 -10.42
N ASP A 80 35.20 -19.13 -9.92
CA ASP A 80 36.46 -19.86 -9.87
C ASP A 80 36.98 -20.34 -11.24
N ALA A 81 36.28 -20.03 -12.34
CA ALA A 81 36.69 -20.39 -13.70
C ALA A 81 37.73 -19.40 -14.28
N GLU A 82 38.54 -19.89 -15.22
CA GLU A 82 39.43 -19.02 -16.01
C GLU A 82 38.62 -18.01 -16.84
N GLN A 83 39.23 -16.85 -17.12
CA GLN A 83 38.54 -15.73 -17.76
C GLN A 83 37.92 -16.15 -19.11
N ASN A 84 36.61 -15.94 -19.24
CA ASN A 84 35.78 -16.32 -20.39
C ASN A 84 35.59 -17.82 -20.65
N GLU A 85 36.02 -18.72 -19.76
CA GLU A 85 35.69 -20.14 -19.84
C GLU A 85 34.50 -20.50 -18.94
N PRO A 86 33.59 -21.38 -19.39
CA PRO A 86 32.56 -21.91 -18.51
C PRO A 86 33.21 -22.84 -17.47
N LEU A 87 32.74 -22.79 -16.23
CA LEU A 87 33.12 -23.76 -15.22
C LEU A 87 32.58 -25.14 -15.63
N LYS A 88 33.47 -26.12 -15.79
CA LYS A 88 33.12 -27.48 -16.21
C LYS A 88 33.29 -28.45 -15.04
N SER A 89 32.29 -29.29 -14.83
CA SER A 89 32.39 -30.41 -13.89
C SER A 89 31.74 -31.65 -14.47
N ARG A 90 32.26 -32.82 -14.12
CA ARG A 90 31.65 -34.10 -14.54
C ARG A 90 30.63 -34.54 -13.50
N PHE A 91 29.52 -35.08 -13.97
CA PHE A 91 28.48 -35.65 -13.12
C PHE A 91 28.23 -37.11 -13.43
N ALA A 92 27.76 -37.83 -12.43
CA ALA A 92 27.13 -39.13 -12.56
C ALA A 92 25.82 -39.09 -11.76
N VAL A 93 24.72 -39.50 -12.40
CA VAL A 93 23.40 -39.60 -11.75
C VAL A 93 22.85 -40.98 -12.01
N GLU A 94 22.52 -41.70 -10.96
CA GLU A 94 21.87 -43.01 -11.06
C GLU A 94 20.48 -42.89 -11.71
N LYS A 95 19.97 -44.00 -12.23
CA LYS A 95 18.59 -44.09 -12.73
C LYS A 95 17.58 -43.68 -11.65
N ASN A 96 16.53 -42.96 -12.05
CA ASN A 96 15.47 -42.48 -11.15
C ASN A 96 15.99 -41.76 -9.87
N SER A 97 17.06 -40.98 -10.02
CA SER A 97 17.74 -40.30 -8.92
C SER A 97 18.11 -38.85 -9.30
N ALA A 98 18.72 -38.13 -8.37
CA ALA A 98 19.18 -36.76 -8.56
C ALA A 98 20.54 -36.53 -7.89
N THR A 99 21.30 -35.58 -8.42
CA THR A 99 22.55 -35.10 -7.80
C THR A 99 22.58 -33.58 -7.76
N SER A 100 23.37 -33.00 -6.87
CA SER A 100 23.51 -31.55 -6.72
C SER A 100 24.95 -31.07 -6.80
N PHE A 101 25.14 -29.92 -7.43
CA PHE A 101 26.39 -29.20 -7.53
C PHE A 101 26.24 -27.80 -6.93
N SER A 102 27.34 -27.31 -6.37
CA SER A 102 27.42 -26.00 -5.77
C SER A 102 28.56 -25.22 -6.40
N PHE A 103 28.29 -23.96 -6.75
CA PHE A 103 29.24 -23.08 -7.42
C PHE A 103 29.29 -21.75 -6.69
N MET A 104 30.49 -21.27 -6.40
CA MET A 104 30.67 -19.97 -5.76
C MET A 104 30.66 -18.87 -6.82
N VAL A 105 29.90 -17.81 -6.55
CA VAL A 105 29.85 -16.61 -7.39
C VAL A 105 30.03 -15.37 -6.52
N VAL A 106 30.70 -14.35 -7.08
CA VAL A 106 30.88 -13.05 -6.42
C VAL A 106 30.50 -11.95 -7.41
N PRO A 107 29.44 -11.16 -7.18
CA PRO A 107 29.09 -10.03 -8.03
C PRO A 107 30.08 -8.88 -7.83
N LEU A 108 30.67 -8.37 -8.91
CA LEU A 108 31.62 -7.26 -8.89
C LEU A 108 30.99 -5.93 -9.27
N SER A 109 29.86 -5.94 -9.99
CA SER A 109 29.07 -4.75 -10.35
C SER A 109 27.71 -4.78 -9.68
N SER A 110 27.06 -3.62 -9.58
CA SER A 110 25.68 -3.48 -9.08
C SER A 110 24.61 -3.61 -10.17
N SER A 111 24.99 -4.15 -11.34
CA SER A 111 24.09 -4.33 -12.48
C SER A 111 23.53 -5.75 -12.48
N ASP A 112 22.25 -5.90 -12.83
CA ASP A 112 21.65 -7.21 -13.05
C ASP A 112 22.44 -7.99 -14.12
N SER A 113 22.62 -9.28 -13.89
CA SER A 113 23.36 -10.19 -14.76
C SER A 113 22.60 -11.50 -14.94
N SER A 114 23.18 -12.52 -15.56
CA SER A 114 22.56 -13.83 -15.70
C SER A 114 23.52 -14.98 -15.40
N VAL A 115 22.97 -16.15 -15.10
CA VAL A 115 23.69 -17.41 -15.01
C VAL A 115 23.06 -18.42 -15.96
N SER A 116 23.87 -18.95 -16.87
CA SER A 116 23.52 -19.99 -17.82
C SER A 116 24.16 -21.30 -17.40
N VAL A 117 23.35 -22.34 -17.25
CA VAL A 117 23.80 -23.68 -16.87
C VAL A 117 23.37 -24.68 -17.93
N LEU A 118 24.32 -25.44 -18.47
CA LEU A 118 24.09 -26.51 -19.45
C LEU A 118 24.55 -27.84 -18.85
N ALA A 119 23.69 -28.86 -18.86
CA ALA A 119 24.05 -30.23 -18.52
C ALA A 119 23.89 -31.12 -19.76
N ARG A 120 24.97 -31.82 -20.16
CA ARG A 120 24.99 -32.71 -21.31
C ARG A 120 25.45 -34.10 -20.93
N VAL A 121 24.68 -35.12 -21.31
CA VAL A 121 25.02 -36.53 -21.09
C VAL A 121 26.01 -37.00 -22.17
N PHE A 122 27.08 -37.70 -21.78
CA PHE A 122 28.09 -38.16 -22.72
C PHE A 122 27.55 -39.24 -23.66
N GLY A 123 27.92 -39.17 -24.94
CA GLY A 123 27.55 -40.18 -25.95
C GLY A 123 26.05 -40.25 -26.27
N SER A 124 25.29 -39.22 -25.92
CA SER A 124 23.86 -39.11 -26.24
C SER A 124 23.48 -37.66 -26.55
N ASP A 125 22.34 -37.44 -27.20
CA ASP A 125 21.78 -36.11 -27.43
C ASP A 125 20.98 -35.57 -26.24
N VAL A 126 20.98 -36.26 -25.09
CA VAL A 126 20.26 -35.84 -23.89
C VAL A 126 20.98 -34.67 -23.22
N HIS A 127 20.31 -33.53 -23.15
CA HIS A 127 20.81 -32.33 -22.51
C HIS A 127 19.68 -31.44 -21.98
N ASP A 128 20.04 -30.54 -21.07
CA ASP A 128 19.16 -29.48 -20.60
C ASP A 128 19.96 -28.20 -20.34
N ALA A 129 19.34 -27.05 -20.57
CA ALA A 129 19.95 -25.74 -20.37
C ALA A 129 18.95 -24.80 -19.69
N VAL A 130 19.42 -24.08 -18.67
CA VAL A 130 18.62 -23.09 -17.95
C VAL A 130 19.42 -21.80 -17.84
N GLU A 131 18.77 -20.69 -18.18
CA GLU A 131 19.26 -19.34 -17.91
C GLU A 131 18.41 -18.72 -16.79
N LYS A 132 19.08 -18.08 -15.84
CA LYS A 132 18.44 -17.36 -14.73
C LYS A 132 19.00 -15.95 -14.61
N ASP A 133 18.11 -14.99 -14.46
CA ASP A 133 18.48 -13.63 -14.10
C ASP A 133 18.99 -13.60 -12.66
N LEU A 134 20.11 -12.92 -12.47
CA LEU A 134 20.71 -12.64 -11.18
C LEU A 134 20.54 -11.15 -10.89
N ARG A 135 19.60 -10.86 -10.00
CA ARG A 135 19.39 -9.49 -9.53
C ARG A 135 20.51 -9.09 -8.59
N VAL A 136 21.26 -8.04 -8.91
CA VAL A 136 22.37 -7.58 -8.09
C VAL A 136 22.04 -6.23 -7.46
N MET A 137 22.20 -6.12 -6.16
CA MET A 137 21.95 -4.89 -5.40
C MET A 137 23.25 -4.30 -4.90
N PRO A 138 23.40 -2.96 -4.94
CA PRO A 138 24.50 -2.30 -4.27
C PRO A 138 24.38 -2.44 -2.74
N GLU A 139 25.44 -2.08 -2.04
CA GLU A 139 25.45 -1.98 -0.59
C GLU A 139 24.58 -0.83 -0.08
N GLY A 140 24.40 -0.75 1.23
CA GLY A 140 23.68 0.34 1.88
C GLY A 140 22.15 0.20 1.84
N ASN A 141 21.47 1.32 2.08
CA ASN A 141 20.01 1.41 2.08
C ASN A 141 19.56 2.34 0.95
N TYR A 142 18.47 1.96 0.28
CA TYR A 142 17.82 2.83 -0.69
C TYR A 142 17.17 4.00 0.04
N GLU A 143 17.61 5.22 -0.28
CA GLU A 143 16.99 6.46 0.19
C GLU A 143 16.43 7.24 -0.99
N GLU A 144 15.16 7.66 -0.87
CA GLU A 144 14.52 8.55 -1.82
C GLU A 144 14.37 9.93 -1.17
N MET A 145 15.00 10.94 -1.78
CA MET A 145 14.82 12.33 -1.39
C MET A 145 13.85 12.99 -2.36
N SER A 146 12.75 13.53 -1.83
CA SER A 146 11.79 14.31 -2.60
C SER A 146 11.82 15.76 -2.14
N ARG A 147 11.88 16.68 -3.11
CA ARG A 147 11.74 18.11 -2.91
C ARG A 147 10.63 18.59 -3.85
N SER A 148 9.69 19.36 -3.30
CA SER A 148 8.54 19.87 -4.05
C SER A 148 8.52 21.39 -3.99
N TRP A 149 8.14 22.01 -5.10
CA TRP A 149 8.03 23.46 -5.20
C TRP A 149 6.70 23.85 -5.85
N SER A 150 6.05 24.88 -5.30
CA SER A 150 4.81 25.41 -5.87
C SER A 150 5.13 26.48 -6.92
N VAL A 151 4.57 26.34 -8.12
CA VAL A 151 4.72 27.30 -9.23
C VAL A 151 3.43 28.10 -9.38
N GLN A 152 3.47 29.37 -8.95
CA GLN A 152 2.36 30.33 -8.98
C GLN A 152 2.77 31.65 -9.66
N PRO A 153 2.98 31.67 -10.99
CA PRO A 153 3.57 32.82 -11.70
C PRO A 153 2.79 34.13 -11.54
N ARG A 154 1.46 34.03 -11.34
CA ARG A 154 0.60 35.20 -11.09
C ARG A 154 0.99 35.99 -9.84
N ARG A 155 1.51 35.31 -8.81
CA ARG A 155 1.98 35.95 -7.57
C ARG A 155 3.38 36.55 -7.72
N HIS A 156 4.13 36.16 -8.75
CA HIS A 156 5.49 36.62 -9.03
C HIS A 156 5.56 37.53 -10.26
N GLY A 157 4.56 38.38 -10.48
CA GLY A 157 4.58 39.35 -11.59
C GLY A 157 4.51 38.73 -12.99
N GLY A 158 4.00 37.50 -13.11
CA GLY A 158 3.78 36.79 -14.38
C GLY A 158 4.84 35.75 -14.71
N GLN A 159 6.00 35.76 -14.05
CA GLN A 159 7.08 34.79 -14.26
C GLN A 159 7.69 34.35 -12.93
N GLN A 160 7.81 33.04 -12.72
CA GLN A 160 8.51 32.46 -11.58
C GLN A 160 9.59 31.52 -12.08
N VAL A 161 10.80 31.65 -11.53
CA VAL A 161 11.96 30.79 -11.85
C VAL A 161 12.38 30.10 -10.57
N ILE A 162 12.50 28.78 -10.63
CA ILE A 162 12.95 27.94 -9.51
C ILE A 162 14.22 27.23 -9.97
N VAL A 163 15.31 27.47 -9.25
CA VAL A 163 16.59 26.82 -9.50
C VAL A 163 16.69 25.62 -8.55
N VAL A 164 16.92 24.44 -9.13
CA VAL A 164 17.03 23.19 -8.38
C VAL A 164 18.45 22.67 -8.54
N ASP A 165 19.24 22.79 -7.48
CA ASP A 165 20.59 22.24 -7.45
C ASP A 165 20.53 20.74 -7.15
N ASN A 166 21.20 19.95 -7.99
CA ASN A 166 21.30 18.51 -7.81
C ASN A 166 22.43 18.19 -6.83
N GLU A 167 22.17 18.42 -5.53
CA GLU A 167 23.12 18.11 -4.47
C GLU A 167 23.27 16.59 -4.32
N THR A 168 24.50 16.10 -4.42
CA THR A 168 24.82 14.69 -4.15
C THR A 168 24.86 14.47 -2.63
N PRO A 169 24.07 13.52 -2.07
CA PRO A 169 24.11 13.22 -0.64
C PRO A 169 25.52 12.79 -0.20
N GLN A 170 25.91 13.11 1.04
CA GLN A 170 27.28 12.86 1.52
C GLN A 170 27.63 11.38 1.72
N ASN A 171 26.64 10.49 1.75
CA ASN A 171 26.80 9.06 2.06
C ASN A 171 26.42 8.14 0.88
N VAL A 172 26.61 8.60 -0.36
CA VAL A 172 26.34 7.77 -1.54
C VAL A 172 27.38 6.66 -1.66
N VAL A 173 26.92 5.43 -1.88
CA VAL A 173 27.78 4.27 -2.09
C VAL A 173 28.57 4.47 -3.40
N PRO A 174 29.90 4.33 -3.41
CA PRO A 174 30.68 4.54 -4.62
C PRO A 174 30.23 3.63 -5.78
N GLY A 175 30.15 4.19 -6.99
CA GLY A 175 29.78 3.44 -8.18
C GLY A 175 28.28 3.16 -8.36
N THR A 176 27.41 3.64 -7.46
CA THR A 176 25.96 3.54 -7.65
C THR A 176 25.44 4.64 -8.56
N GLU A 177 24.59 4.27 -9.53
CA GLU A 177 23.87 5.24 -10.34
C GLU A 177 22.83 5.99 -9.50
N MET A 178 22.88 7.31 -9.52
CA MET A 178 21.85 8.16 -8.94
C MET A 178 20.85 8.53 -10.03
N SER A 179 19.57 8.28 -9.77
CA SER A 179 18.49 8.69 -10.66
C SER A 179 17.77 9.90 -10.06
N ALA A 180 17.79 11.02 -10.77
CA ALA A 180 16.99 12.19 -10.45
C ALA A 180 15.84 12.30 -11.46
N PHE A 181 14.61 12.47 -10.95
CA PHE A 181 13.43 12.63 -11.78
C PHE A 181 12.79 13.98 -11.48
N LEU A 182 12.54 14.78 -12.52
CA LEU A 182 11.75 16.00 -12.43
C LEU A 182 10.34 15.72 -12.95
N SER A 183 9.33 16.03 -12.14
CA SER A 183 7.92 15.97 -12.54
C SER A 183 7.30 17.36 -12.35
N ALA A 184 6.62 17.85 -13.39
CA ALA A 184 5.91 19.12 -13.35
C ALA A 184 4.45 18.89 -13.73
N GLN A 185 3.52 19.36 -12.90
CA GLN A 185 2.09 19.14 -13.10
C GLN A 185 1.27 20.39 -12.83
N GLY A 186 0.17 20.55 -13.57
CA GLY A 186 -0.70 21.73 -13.49
C GLY A 186 -1.78 21.68 -12.40
N ASN A 187 -1.83 20.65 -11.56
CA ASN A 187 -2.79 20.54 -10.46
C ASN A 187 -2.16 19.75 -9.30
N LEU A 188 -2.22 20.32 -8.09
CA LEU A 188 -1.70 19.80 -6.84
C LEU A 188 -2.20 18.38 -6.51
N VAL A 189 -3.50 18.15 -6.66
CA VAL A 189 -4.09 16.83 -6.36
C VAL A 189 -3.79 15.84 -7.47
N ALA A 190 -3.67 16.34 -8.70
CA ALA A 190 -3.18 15.54 -9.82
C ALA A 190 -1.71 15.16 -9.62
N GLU A 191 -0.90 15.92 -8.88
CA GLU A 191 0.48 15.53 -8.56
C GLU A 191 0.51 14.31 -7.63
N THR A 192 -0.17 14.36 -6.47
CA THR A 192 -0.30 13.22 -5.55
C THR A 192 -0.99 12.03 -6.19
N ILE A 193 -1.82 12.24 -7.21
CA ILE A 193 -2.57 11.17 -7.86
C ILE A 193 -1.80 10.66 -9.09
N GLN A 194 -1.29 11.48 -9.99
CA GLN A 194 -0.52 11.06 -11.17
C GLN A 194 0.93 10.67 -10.87
N ASN A 195 1.66 11.31 -9.96
CA ASN A 195 2.99 10.81 -9.53
C ASN A 195 2.85 9.47 -8.78
N THR A 196 1.67 9.23 -8.19
CA THR A 196 1.29 7.93 -7.59
C THR A 196 0.68 6.95 -8.60
N LEU A 197 0.16 7.41 -9.74
CA LEU A 197 -0.59 6.60 -10.70
C LEU A 197 0.10 6.34 -12.05
N LYS A 198 1.13 7.10 -12.43
CA LYS A 198 1.93 6.85 -13.65
C LYS A 198 3.23 6.12 -13.29
N GLY A 199 3.32 4.85 -13.68
CA GLY A 199 4.56 4.06 -13.71
C GLY A 199 5.01 3.48 -12.37
N SER A 200 5.09 2.14 -12.29
CA SER A 200 5.77 1.26 -11.31
C SER A 200 5.62 1.50 -9.78
N LYS A 201 5.08 2.62 -9.31
CA LYS A 201 4.82 2.93 -7.89
C LYS A 201 3.35 2.70 -7.47
N ILE A 202 2.41 2.48 -8.40
CA ILE A 202 1.03 2.03 -8.13
C ILE A 202 1.00 0.71 -7.37
N SER A 203 1.87 -0.23 -7.74
CA SER A 203 2.02 -1.50 -7.01
C SER A 203 2.42 -1.29 -5.56
N ASN A 204 2.75 -0.05 -5.14
CA ASN A 204 3.06 0.32 -3.77
C ASN A 204 1.90 0.97 -2.99
N LEU A 205 0.98 1.71 -3.64
CA LEU A 205 -0.12 2.42 -2.97
C LEU A 205 -1.52 1.87 -3.30
N LEU A 206 -1.81 1.51 -4.56
CA LEU A 206 -2.97 0.70 -4.95
C LEU A 206 -2.55 -0.77 -4.91
N ARG A 207 -2.29 -1.25 -3.69
CA ARG A 207 -1.96 -2.65 -3.44
C ARG A 207 -3.23 -3.44 -3.24
N LEU A 208 -3.22 -4.68 -3.72
CA LEU A 208 -4.10 -5.70 -3.15
C LEU A 208 -3.87 -5.68 -1.63
N PRO A 209 -4.90 -5.40 -0.83
CA PRO A 209 -4.76 -5.38 0.62
C PRO A 209 -4.24 -6.73 1.13
N ARG A 210 -3.25 -6.71 2.02
CA ARG A 210 -2.54 -7.88 2.54
C ARG A 210 -2.26 -7.72 4.02
N GLY A 211 -1.91 -8.83 4.66
CA GLY A 211 -1.49 -8.84 6.04
C GLY A 211 -2.68 -8.85 6.99
N CYS A 212 -2.46 -8.39 8.22
CA CYS A 212 -3.46 -8.43 9.29
C CYS A 212 -4.55 -7.35 9.10
N GLY A 213 -5.61 -7.38 9.91
CA GLY A 213 -6.76 -6.47 9.77
C GLY A 213 -6.43 -4.98 9.84
N GLU A 214 -5.27 -4.61 10.40
CA GLU A 214 -4.76 -3.24 10.39
C GLU A 214 -4.13 -2.91 9.03
N GLN A 215 -3.13 -3.68 8.59
CA GLN A 215 -2.43 -3.47 7.31
C GLN A 215 -3.41 -3.50 6.12
N ASN A 216 -4.37 -4.43 6.16
CA ASN A 216 -5.44 -4.51 5.16
C ASN A 216 -6.23 -3.19 5.05
N MET A 217 -6.59 -2.59 6.18
CA MET A 217 -7.30 -1.31 6.20
C MET A 217 -6.45 -0.13 5.76
N MET A 218 -5.14 -0.15 6.03
CA MET A 218 -4.22 0.89 5.55
C MET A 218 -4.25 1.02 4.03
N TYR A 219 -4.13 -0.10 3.32
CA TYR A 219 -4.16 -0.11 1.85
C TYR A 219 -5.56 0.13 1.29
N THR A 220 -6.59 -0.44 1.94
CA THR A 220 -7.98 -0.25 1.52
C THR A 220 -8.40 1.22 1.63
N SER A 221 -8.05 1.90 2.72
CA SER A 221 -8.42 3.31 2.91
C SER A 221 -7.78 4.22 1.86
N ILE A 222 -6.50 4.02 1.53
CA ILE A 222 -5.80 4.80 0.49
C ILE A 222 -6.51 4.61 -0.85
N THR A 223 -6.80 3.35 -1.21
CA THR A 223 -7.50 3.00 -2.45
C THR A 223 -8.88 3.67 -2.53
N VAL A 224 -9.66 3.64 -1.44
CA VAL A 224 -10.99 4.27 -1.37
C VAL A 224 -10.88 5.79 -1.54
N MET A 225 -9.95 6.46 -0.86
CA MET A 225 -9.82 7.92 -0.94
C MET A 225 -9.45 8.38 -2.35
N VAL A 226 -8.47 7.73 -2.97
CA VAL A 226 -8.05 8.04 -4.36
C VAL A 226 -9.21 7.80 -5.33
N ALA A 227 -9.89 6.65 -5.22
CA ALA A 227 -11.01 6.33 -6.09
C ALA A 227 -12.18 7.30 -5.90
N ARG A 228 -12.46 7.75 -4.67
CA ARG A 228 -13.50 8.77 -4.40
C ARG A 228 -13.16 10.10 -5.05
N TYR A 229 -11.92 10.57 -4.92
CA TYR A 229 -11.51 11.81 -5.58
C TYR A 229 -11.65 11.70 -7.10
N LEU A 230 -11.13 10.63 -7.71
CA LEU A 230 -11.19 10.45 -9.16
C LEU A 230 -12.62 10.34 -9.68
N ASN A 231 -13.50 9.70 -8.91
CA ASN A 231 -14.91 9.56 -9.24
C ASN A 231 -15.68 10.87 -9.08
N ARG A 232 -15.39 11.69 -8.05
CA ARG A 232 -16.04 12.99 -7.85
C ARG A 232 -15.55 14.07 -8.80
N SER A 233 -14.29 14.01 -9.22
CA SER A 233 -13.67 14.99 -10.11
C SER A 233 -13.77 14.65 -11.60
N ASP A 234 -14.34 13.49 -11.94
CA ASP A 234 -14.42 12.92 -13.28
C ASP A 234 -13.05 12.87 -14.00
N GLN A 235 -12.00 12.50 -13.26
CA GLN A 235 -10.62 12.52 -13.76
C GLN A 235 -10.10 11.14 -14.20
N TRP A 236 -10.93 10.10 -14.18
CA TRP A 236 -10.52 8.74 -14.59
C TRP A 236 -9.87 8.70 -15.98
N ASN A 237 -10.43 9.43 -16.95
CA ASN A 237 -9.93 9.46 -18.33
C ASN A 237 -8.56 10.14 -18.46
N LYS A 238 -8.20 11.04 -17.53
CA LYS A 238 -6.90 11.74 -17.53
C LYS A 238 -5.75 10.84 -17.10
N MET A 239 -6.05 9.65 -16.60
CA MET A 239 -5.04 8.72 -16.08
C MET A 239 -4.35 7.88 -17.15
N GLY A 240 -4.91 7.80 -18.36
CA GLY A 240 -4.30 7.07 -19.49
C GLY A 240 -4.39 5.53 -19.42
N ASP A 241 -4.95 4.95 -18.36
CA ASP A 241 -5.25 3.51 -18.24
C ASP A 241 -6.78 3.29 -18.20
N PRO A 242 -7.39 2.77 -19.29
CA PRO A 242 -8.82 2.50 -19.35
C PRO A 242 -9.34 1.49 -18.31
N GLN A 243 -8.48 0.60 -17.80
CA GLN A 243 -8.87 -0.43 -16.83
C GLN A 243 -8.69 0.01 -15.37
N LEU A 244 -8.03 1.15 -15.12
CA LEU A 244 -7.69 1.60 -13.77
C LEU A 244 -8.92 1.75 -12.87
N LYS A 245 -10.03 2.26 -13.40
CA LYS A 245 -11.28 2.42 -12.66
C LYS A 245 -11.82 1.08 -12.17
N LYS A 246 -11.94 0.10 -13.08
CA LYS A 246 -12.40 -1.25 -12.76
C LYS A 246 -11.48 -1.90 -11.73
N ARG A 247 -10.16 -1.89 -11.97
CA ARG A 247 -9.17 -2.46 -11.07
C ARG A 247 -9.22 -1.85 -9.67
N SER A 248 -9.43 -0.54 -9.58
CA SER A 248 -9.58 0.16 -8.29
C SER A 248 -10.80 -0.33 -7.52
N PHE A 249 -11.93 -0.55 -8.20
CA PHE A 249 -13.15 -1.09 -7.57
C PHE A 249 -13.00 -2.55 -7.16
N ASP A 250 -12.30 -3.35 -7.98
CA ASP A 250 -11.97 -4.75 -7.63
C ASP A 250 -11.06 -4.81 -6.39
N PHE A 251 -10.09 -3.89 -6.27
CA PHE A 251 -9.24 -3.78 -5.07
C PHE A 251 -10.01 -3.36 -3.82
N ILE A 252 -10.95 -2.41 -3.92
CA ILE A 252 -11.81 -2.04 -2.79
C ILE A 252 -12.66 -3.23 -2.37
N THR A 253 -13.25 -3.94 -3.33
CA THR A 253 -14.09 -5.13 -3.08
C THR A 253 -13.29 -6.24 -2.42
N SER A 254 -12.06 -6.49 -2.90
CA SER A 254 -11.15 -7.46 -2.29
C SER A 254 -10.71 -7.03 -0.90
N GLY A 255 -10.40 -5.75 -0.68
CA GLY A 255 -10.04 -5.20 0.63
C GLY A 255 -11.16 -5.35 1.66
N PHE A 256 -12.41 -5.09 1.24
CA PHE A 256 -13.60 -5.36 2.04
C PHE A 256 -13.72 -6.84 2.41
N ALA A 257 -13.68 -7.75 1.42
CA ALA A 257 -13.78 -9.19 1.65
C ALA A 257 -12.66 -9.71 2.59
N SER A 258 -11.42 -9.29 2.37
CA SER A 258 -10.29 -9.60 3.24
C SER A 258 -10.49 -9.06 4.66
N GLN A 259 -11.02 -7.85 4.82
CA GLN A 259 -11.26 -7.26 6.15
C GLN A 259 -12.31 -8.04 6.94
N LEU A 260 -13.32 -8.61 6.28
CA LEU A 260 -14.34 -9.42 6.95
C LEU A 260 -13.73 -10.66 7.64
N THR A 261 -12.59 -11.16 7.19
CA THR A 261 -11.87 -12.27 7.86
C THR A 261 -11.33 -11.88 9.25
N TYR A 262 -11.21 -10.58 9.53
CA TYR A 262 -10.80 -10.03 10.83
C TYR A 262 -11.97 -9.47 11.65
N ARG A 263 -13.21 -9.63 11.16
CA ARG A 263 -14.44 -9.24 11.86
C ARG A 263 -14.82 -10.30 12.90
N LYS A 264 -15.06 -9.87 14.13
CA LYS A 264 -15.62 -10.73 15.19
C LYS A 264 -17.14 -10.88 15.07
N PRO A 265 -17.77 -11.85 15.77
CA PRO A 265 -19.22 -12.04 15.73
C PRO A 265 -20.04 -10.81 16.16
N ASP A 266 -19.47 -9.94 17.00
CA ASP A 266 -20.07 -8.69 17.46
C ASP A 266 -19.82 -7.50 16.52
N TYR A 267 -19.32 -7.75 15.29
CA TYR A 267 -19.00 -6.74 14.26
C TYR A 267 -17.85 -5.79 14.61
N SER A 268 -17.04 -6.14 15.62
CA SER A 268 -15.82 -5.40 15.96
C SER A 268 -14.59 -5.95 15.25
N TYR A 269 -13.55 -5.12 15.15
CA TYR A 269 -12.31 -5.44 14.42
C TYR A 269 -11.07 -5.39 15.31
N ALA A 270 -10.10 -6.22 14.97
CA ALA A 270 -8.78 -6.29 15.57
C ALA A 270 -7.72 -6.60 14.49
N ALA A 271 -6.43 -6.48 14.82
CA ALA A 271 -5.35 -6.95 13.95
C ALA A 271 -5.52 -8.44 13.61
N TRP A 272 -5.87 -9.25 14.61
CA TRP A 272 -6.13 -10.69 14.49
C TRP A 272 -7.32 -11.08 15.36
N LEU A 273 -8.04 -12.14 14.98
CA LEU A 273 -9.24 -12.59 15.68
C LEU A 273 -9.01 -12.97 17.16
N HIS A 274 -7.82 -13.42 17.52
CA HIS A 274 -7.49 -13.79 18.91
C HIS A 274 -7.18 -12.58 19.82
N ARG A 275 -6.93 -11.40 19.24
CA ARG A 275 -6.69 -10.16 20.00
C ARG A 275 -8.02 -9.52 20.38
N ALA A 276 -8.07 -8.82 21.50
CA ALA A 276 -9.20 -7.95 21.82
C ALA A 276 -9.40 -6.86 20.74
N SER A 277 -10.65 -6.48 20.50
CA SER A 277 -11.01 -5.49 19.49
C SER A 277 -10.54 -4.08 19.86
N SER A 278 -10.16 -3.32 18.84
CA SER A 278 -9.80 -1.91 18.98
C SER A 278 -11.01 -1.03 18.69
N THR A 279 -11.26 -0.08 19.58
CA THR A 279 -12.26 0.97 19.37
C THR A 279 -11.90 1.81 18.15
N TRP A 280 -10.64 2.24 18.05
CA TRP A 280 -10.14 3.02 16.93
C TRP A 280 -10.25 2.27 15.59
N LEU A 281 -9.78 1.03 15.52
CA LEU A 281 -9.82 0.25 14.27
C LEU A 281 -11.25 0.00 13.82
N THR A 282 -12.16 -0.32 14.75
CA THR A 282 -13.57 -0.55 14.43
C THR A 282 -14.23 0.72 13.89
N ALA A 283 -13.95 1.88 14.48
CA ALA A 283 -14.41 3.17 13.97
C ALA A 283 -13.80 3.50 12.59
N PHE A 284 -12.51 3.20 12.39
CA PHE A 284 -11.83 3.42 11.11
C PHE A 284 -12.44 2.56 9.99
N VAL A 285 -12.73 1.29 10.28
CA VAL A 285 -13.41 0.39 9.34
C VAL A 285 -14.81 0.91 9.00
N ALA A 286 -15.61 1.28 9.99
CA ALA A 286 -16.95 1.82 9.77
C ALA A 286 -16.93 3.09 8.90
N LYS A 287 -15.98 4.01 9.16
CA LYS A 287 -15.75 5.22 8.37
C LYS A 287 -15.42 4.89 6.92
N VAL A 288 -14.38 4.09 6.69
CA VAL A 288 -13.87 3.77 5.35
C VAL A 288 -14.92 2.99 4.54
N PHE A 289 -15.63 2.05 5.16
CA PHE A 289 -16.70 1.30 4.51
C PHE A 289 -17.87 2.20 4.14
N SER A 290 -18.28 3.13 5.01
CA SER A 290 -19.33 4.10 4.70
C SER A 290 -18.96 4.95 3.48
N GLN A 291 -17.71 5.39 3.40
CA GLN A 291 -17.20 6.15 2.26
C GLN A 291 -17.07 5.31 0.98
N ALA A 292 -16.71 4.04 1.10
CA ALA A 292 -16.57 3.10 -0.02
C ALA A 292 -17.91 2.69 -0.66
N ARG A 293 -19.03 2.76 0.09
CA ARG A 293 -20.39 2.50 -0.45
C ARG A 293 -20.74 3.33 -1.68
N GLN A 294 -20.13 4.51 -1.82
CA GLN A 294 -20.36 5.40 -2.97
C GLN A 294 -19.70 4.87 -4.25
N LEU A 295 -18.85 3.84 -4.16
CA LEU A 295 -18.06 3.28 -5.26
C LEU A 295 -18.40 1.82 -5.53
N VAL A 296 -18.58 1.02 -4.49
CA VAL A 296 -18.85 -0.43 -4.57
C VAL A 296 -19.96 -0.83 -3.60
N PHE A 297 -20.56 -2.00 -3.84
CA PHE A 297 -21.56 -2.54 -2.93
C PHE A 297 -20.92 -3.03 -1.63
N ILE A 298 -21.35 -2.46 -0.51
CA ILE A 298 -21.05 -2.93 0.85
C ILE A 298 -22.41 -3.09 1.57
N PRO A 299 -22.68 -4.20 2.28
CA PRO A 299 -23.93 -4.34 3.02
C PRO A 299 -24.04 -3.34 4.18
N VAL A 300 -25.22 -2.75 4.38
CA VAL A 300 -25.48 -1.79 5.48
C VAL A 300 -25.28 -2.46 6.84
N SER A 301 -25.62 -3.74 6.95
CA SER A 301 -25.46 -4.55 8.16
C SER A 301 -24.01 -4.59 8.66
N GLU A 302 -23.02 -4.56 7.77
CA GLU A 302 -21.61 -4.60 8.17
C GLU A 302 -21.18 -3.30 8.85
N ILE A 303 -21.61 -2.15 8.30
CA ILE A 303 -21.30 -0.83 8.86
C ILE A 303 -22.07 -0.62 10.16
N CYS A 304 -23.38 -0.86 10.13
CA CYS A 304 -24.24 -0.60 11.28
C CYS A 304 -24.02 -1.60 12.42
N GLY A 305 -23.53 -2.80 12.11
CA GLY A 305 -23.01 -3.73 13.13
C GLY A 305 -21.86 -3.12 13.92
N SER A 306 -20.85 -2.57 13.24
CA SER A 306 -19.72 -1.89 13.89
C SER A 306 -20.15 -0.65 14.66
N VAL A 307 -21.10 0.13 14.13
CA VAL A 307 -21.69 1.29 14.84
C VAL A 307 -22.38 0.84 16.14
N ARG A 308 -23.23 -0.20 16.11
CA ARG A 308 -23.87 -0.74 17.33
C ARG A 308 -22.85 -1.18 18.36
N TRP A 309 -21.73 -1.77 17.93
CA TRP A 309 -20.67 -2.14 18.84
C TRP A 309 -19.98 -0.92 19.46
N LEU A 310 -19.66 0.10 18.65
CA LEU A 310 -19.05 1.35 19.12
C LEU A 310 -19.93 2.05 20.17
N MET A 311 -21.25 2.07 19.97
CA MET A 311 -22.19 2.66 20.93
C MET A 311 -22.08 2.06 22.34
N ARG A 312 -21.73 0.77 22.46
CA ARG A 312 -21.52 0.10 23.75
C ARG A 312 -20.19 0.47 24.42
N LYS A 313 -19.33 1.19 23.71
CA LYS A 313 -18.02 1.68 24.18
C LYS A 313 -18.04 3.15 24.56
N GLN A 314 -19.18 3.83 24.46
CA GLN A 314 -19.33 5.21 24.90
C GLN A 314 -19.49 5.27 26.43
N ASP A 315 -18.72 6.15 27.06
CA ASP A 315 -18.83 6.45 28.49
C ASP A 315 -20.05 7.34 28.80
N LYS A 316 -20.38 7.46 30.09
CA LYS A 316 -21.51 8.29 30.55
C LYS A 316 -21.38 9.77 30.18
N ASP A 317 -20.15 10.27 30.11
CA ASP A 317 -19.83 11.65 29.72
C ASP A 317 -19.88 11.89 28.21
N GLY A 318 -20.14 10.84 27.39
CA GLY A 318 -20.24 10.90 25.94
C GLY A 318 -18.94 10.60 25.19
N SER A 319 -17.83 10.42 25.90
CA SER A 319 -16.53 10.10 25.32
C SER A 319 -16.37 8.63 24.93
N PHE A 320 -15.31 8.34 24.18
CA PHE A 320 -14.88 6.99 23.86
C PHE A 320 -13.48 6.70 24.39
N LEU A 321 -13.27 5.48 24.88
CA LEU A 321 -11.98 4.97 25.32
C LEU A 321 -11.52 3.80 24.45
N GLU A 322 -10.20 3.69 24.30
CA GLU A 322 -9.61 2.58 23.57
C GLU A 322 -9.66 1.32 24.43
N SER A 323 -10.32 0.28 23.92
CA SER A 323 -10.38 -1.03 24.59
C SER A 323 -9.04 -1.76 24.46
N LYS A 324 -8.44 -1.72 23.26
CA LYS A 324 -7.12 -2.32 23.00
C LYS A 324 -6.49 -1.60 21.81
N PRO A 325 -5.37 -0.88 21.99
CA PRO A 325 -4.71 -0.19 20.88
C PRO A 325 -4.31 -1.16 19.76
N VAL A 326 -4.20 -0.64 18.54
CA VAL A 326 -3.65 -1.37 17.39
C VAL A 326 -2.15 -1.66 17.56
N VAL A 327 -1.61 -2.60 16.77
CA VAL A 327 -0.17 -2.89 16.73
C VAL A 327 0.56 -1.88 15.87
N HIS A 328 -0.02 -1.53 14.72
CA HIS A 328 0.51 -0.53 13.80
C HIS A 328 0.12 0.87 14.27
N LEU A 329 0.77 1.36 15.33
CA LEU A 329 0.49 2.68 15.91
C LEU A 329 0.61 3.82 14.87
N ASN A 330 1.48 3.67 13.87
CA ASN A 330 1.62 4.63 12.78
C ASN A 330 0.31 4.84 11.98
N MET A 331 -0.61 3.86 11.96
CA MET A 331 -1.92 4.03 11.33
C MET A 331 -2.87 4.91 12.14
N MET A 332 -2.71 4.99 13.46
CA MET A 332 -3.51 5.87 14.32
C MET A 332 -3.14 7.34 14.15
N GLY A 333 -1.97 7.62 13.56
CA GLY A 333 -1.41 8.96 13.59
C GLY A 333 -1.24 9.44 15.03
N GLN A 334 -1.64 10.67 15.31
CA GLN A 334 -1.63 11.25 16.66
C GLN A 334 -2.88 10.94 17.49
N VAL A 335 -3.75 10.01 17.07
CA VAL A 335 -4.99 9.67 17.78
C VAL A 335 -4.72 8.94 19.09
N THR A 336 -4.27 9.72 20.07
CA THR A 336 -3.92 9.30 21.42
C THR A 336 -4.64 10.22 22.40
N GLY A 337 -5.18 9.64 23.47
CA GLY A 337 -5.98 10.37 24.44
C GLY A 337 -7.47 10.41 24.13
N LYS A 338 -8.24 10.66 25.19
CA LYS A 338 -9.69 10.52 25.25
C LYS A 338 -10.43 11.47 24.29
N VAL A 339 -9.99 12.72 24.21
CA VAL A 339 -10.59 13.73 23.31
C VAL A 339 -10.40 13.33 21.86
N VAL A 340 -9.18 12.99 21.46
CA VAL A 340 -8.89 12.74 20.05
C VAL A 340 -9.57 11.46 19.54
N LEU A 341 -9.58 10.40 20.35
CA LEU A 341 -10.32 9.20 20.01
C LEU A 341 -11.82 9.48 19.89
N THR A 342 -12.38 10.28 20.79
CA THR A 342 -13.79 10.70 20.71
C THR A 342 -14.07 11.48 19.43
N SER A 343 -13.21 12.44 19.05
CA SER A 343 -13.34 13.19 17.79
C SER A 343 -13.28 12.27 16.58
N PHE A 344 -12.37 11.30 16.57
CA PHE A 344 -12.25 10.33 15.49
C PHE A 344 -13.47 9.41 15.37
N VAL A 345 -13.95 8.85 16.49
CA VAL A 345 -15.16 8.02 16.52
C VAL A 345 -16.39 8.85 16.10
N PHE A 346 -16.49 10.10 16.56
CA PHE A 346 -17.56 11.01 16.17
C PHE A 346 -17.56 11.24 14.66
N ILE A 347 -16.42 11.54 14.02
CA ILE A 347 -16.30 11.63 12.56
C ILE A 347 -16.77 10.34 11.88
N ALA A 348 -16.37 9.16 12.38
CA ALA A 348 -16.78 7.88 11.82
C ALA A 348 -18.31 7.66 11.91
N LEU A 349 -18.93 8.06 13.02
CA LEU A 349 -20.38 8.01 13.18
C LEU A 349 -21.08 8.96 12.18
N LEU A 350 -20.55 10.18 11.99
CA LEU A 350 -21.11 11.12 11.02
C LEU A 350 -21.05 10.60 9.58
N GLU A 351 -19.93 9.97 9.20
CA GLU A 351 -19.78 9.34 7.88
C GLU A 351 -20.71 8.13 7.68
N ALA A 352 -21.05 7.42 8.77
CA ALA A 352 -21.99 6.29 8.75
C ALA A 352 -23.47 6.73 8.88
N ARG A 353 -23.75 8.01 9.15
CA ARG A 353 -25.08 8.52 9.49
C ARG A 353 -26.14 8.16 8.45
N GLU A 354 -25.84 8.37 7.17
CA GLU A 354 -26.78 8.09 6.07
C GLU A 354 -27.21 6.63 6.04
N SER A 355 -26.30 5.71 6.36
CA SER A 355 -26.58 4.27 6.36
C SER A 355 -27.25 3.78 7.64
N CYS A 356 -26.95 4.38 8.80
CA CYS A 356 -27.30 3.80 10.10
C CYS A 356 -28.34 4.54 10.92
N ILE A 357 -28.75 5.76 10.54
CA ILE A 357 -29.70 6.57 11.33
C ILE A 357 -31.05 5.86 11.57
N ASN A 358 -31.53 5.09 10.60
CA ASN A 358 -32.80 4.35 10.69
C ASN A 358 -32.61 2.87 11.09
N GLU A 359 -31.40 2.34 10.96
CA GLU A 359 -31.07 0.91 11.18
C GLU A 359 -30.56 0.63 12.60
N VAL A 360 -30.22 1.68 13.35
CA VAL A 360 -29.61 1.59 14.67
C VAL A 360 -30.40 2.45 15.65
N GLU A 361 -31.17 1.78 16.50
CA GLU A 361 -31.89 2.43 17.59
C GLU A 361 -30.92 3.15 18.54
N GLY A 362 -31.23 4.41 18.89
CA GLY A 362 -30.38 5.23 19.77
C GLY A 362 -29.16 5.85 19.09
N PHE A 363 -29.00 5.72 17.77
CA PHE A 363 -27.89 6.31 17.02
C PHE A 363 -27.74 7.82 17.29
N THR A 364 -28.83 8.58 17.16
CA THR A 364 -28.85 10.04 17.38
C THR A 364 -28.39 10.41 18.79
N VAL A 365 -28.82 9.66 19.81
CA VAL A 365 -28.46 9.91 21.22
C VAL A 365 -26.95 9.75 21.44
N VAL A 366 -26.35 8.71 20.85
CA VAL A 366 -24.90 8.49 20.98
C VAL A 366 -24.09 9.58 20.30
N VAL A 367 -24.54 10.01 19.12
CA VAL A 367 -23.92 11.12 18.37
C VAL A 367 -24.03 12.42 19.16
N GLU A 368 -25.19 12.75 19.72
CA GLU A 368 -25.40 13.97 20.52
C GLU A 368 -24.57 13.97 21.81
N LYS A 369 -24.42 12.82 22.49
CA LYS A 369 -23.54 12.73 23.66
C LYS A 369 -22.07 12.97 23.33
N ALA A 370 -21.61 12.42 22.21
CA ALA A 370 -20.24 12.63 21.75
C ALA A 370 -20.02 14.10 21.38
N HIS A 371 -20.98 14.72 20.69
CA HIS A 371 -20.98 16.17 20.41
C HIS A 371 -20.89 16.99 21.71
N GLY A 372 -21.74 16.72 22.70
CA GLY A 372 -21.74 17.43 23.98
C GLY A 372 -20.40 17.33 24.73
N TYR A 373 -19.78 16.14 24.73
CA TYR A 373 -18.44 15.96 25.28
C TYR A 373 -17.41 16.85 24.56
N LEU A 374 -17.37 16.79 23.23
CA LEU A 374 -16.42 17.56 22.42
C LEU A 374 -16.63 19.07 22.54
N THR A 375 -17.88 19.52 22.63
CA THR A 375 -18.21 20.92 22.90
C THR A 375 -17.65 21.37 24.25
N SER A 376 -17.79 20.58 25.31
CA SER A 376 -17.21 20.92 26.62
C SER A 376 -15.69 20.99 26.57
N GLN A 377 -15.03 20.05 25.89
CA GLN A 377 -13.57 20.03 25.75
C GLN A 377 -13.05 21.20 24.91
N ALA A 378 -13.76 21.56 23.83
CA ALA A 378 -13.43 22.72 23.02
C ALA A 378 -13.43 24.03 23.82
N MET A 379 -14.36 24.19 24.78
CA MET A 379 -14.43 25.38 25.62
C MET A 379 -13.33 25.45 26.69
N ASN A 380 -12.76 24.31 27.08
CA ASN A 380 -11.68 24.23 28.06
C ASN A 380 -10.28 24.49 27.48
N GLY A 381 -10.19 24.68 26.15
CA GLY A 381 -8.93 24.84 25.43
C GLY A 381 -8.29 23.50 25.06
N LEU A 382 -7.77 23.42 23.83
CA LEU A 382 -7.15 22.23 23.26
C LEU A 382 -5.79 22.59 22.65
N GLU A 383 -4.83 21.67 22.74
CA GLU A 383 -3.55 21.76 22.02
C GLU A 383 -3.74 21.57 20.51
N ASP A 384 -2.74 21.92 19.70
CA ASP A 384 -2.74 21.90 18.23
C ASP A 384 -3.51 20.71 17.59
N PHE A 385 -3.05 19.47 17.79
CA PHE A 385 -3.66 18.31 17.13
C PHE A 385 -5.07 17.99 17.64
N PRO A 386 -5.31 17.88 18.97
CA PRO A 386 -6.67 17.74 19.51
C PRO A 386 -7.63 18.84 19.05
N LEU A 387 -7.15 20.08 18.93
CA LEU A 387 -7.91 21.21 18.41
C LEU A 387 -8.29 20.98 16.94
N ALA A 388 -7.33 20.64 16.09
CA ALA A 388 -7.55 20.47 14.65
C ALA A 388 -8.59 19.39 14.33
N ILE A 389 -8.45 18.20 14.90
CA ILE A 389 -9.40 17.11 14.66
C ILE A 389 -10.77 17.40 15.27
N THR A 390 -10.83 18.03 16.45
CA THR A 390 -12.10 18.39 17.10
C THR A 390 -12.83 19.47 16.33
N ALA A 391 -12.10 20.48 15.82
CA ALA A 391 -12.66 21.49 14.94
C ALA A 391 -13.31 20.85 13.71
N TYR A 392 -12.58 20.00 12.99
CA TYR A 392 -13.13 19.29 11.84
C TYR A 392 -14.36 18.45 12.22
N ALA A 393 -14.30 17.71 13.32
CA ALA A 393 -15.39 16.87 13.78
C ALA A 393 -16.67 17.66 14.09
N LEU A 394 -16.54 18.80 14.78
CA LEU A 394 -17.66 19.71 15.09
C LEU A 394 -18.19 20.43 13.85
N SER A 395 -17.31 20.88 12.94
CA SER A 395 -17.70 21.49 11.67
C SER A 395 -18.46 20.51 10.78
N LEU A 396 -18.04 19.23 10.75
CA LEU A 396 -18.71 18.16 10.01
C LEU A 396 -20.11 17.86 10.57
N TRP A 397 -20.33 18.02 11.87
CA TRP A 397 -21.65 17.91 12.48
C TRP A 397 -22.55 19.07 12.05
N LYS A 398 -22.09 20.30 12.30
CA LYS A 398 -22.80 21.52 11.93
C LYS A 398 -21.88 22.74 12.01
N VAL A 399 -21.59 23.36 10.88
CA VAL A 399 -20.78 24.60 10.77
C VAL A 399 -21.32 25.75 11.62
N SER A 400 -22.65 25.82 11.79
CA SER A 400 -23.28 26.88 12.60
C SER A 400 -23.18 26.65 14.11
N ASP A 401 -22.66 25.51 14.56
CA ASP A 401 -22.49 25.17 15.98
C ASP A 401 -21.53 26.15 16.66
N GLY A 402 -21.84 26.52 17.90
CA GLY A 402 -21.04 27.48 18.66
C GLY A 402 -19.61 26.98 18.92
N ALA A 403 -19.46 25.70 19.25
CA ALA A 403 -18.15 25.11 19.49
C ALA A 403 -17.35 24.97 18.20
N ALA A 404 -17.98 24.60 17.08
CA ALA A 404 -17.33 24.58 15.77
C ALA A 404 -16.71 25.95 15.43
N LYS A 405 -17.48 27.03 15.58
CA LYS A 405 -17.00 28.40 15.34
C LYS A 405 -15.85 28.80 16.27
N VAL A 406 -15.94 28.49 17.56
CA VAL A 406 -14.87 28.77 18.54
C VAL A 406 -13.60 28.02 18.14
N THR A 407 -13.68 26.71 17.90
CA THR A 407 -12.50 25.92 17.53
C THR A 407 -11.88 26.37 16.20
N MET A 408 -12.71 26.76 15.22
CA MET A 408 -12.22 27.28 13.94
C MET A 408 -11.51 28.63 14.14
N HIS A 409 -12.05 29.52 14.97
CA HIS A 409 -11.40 30.78 15.31
C HIS A 409 -10.07 30.55 16.04
N THR A 410 -10.02 29.60 16.98
CA THR A 410 -8.78 29.23 17.67
C THR A 410 -7.76 28.67 16.68
N LEU A 411 -8.14 27.79 15.75
CA LEU A 411 -7.23 27.29 14.72
C LEU A 411 -6.61 28.42 13.89
N LYS A 412 -7.42 29.38 13.45
CA LYS A 412 -6.94 30.54 12.68
C LYS A 412 -5.95 31.40 13.46
N THR A 413 -6.08 31.48 14.77
CA THR A 413 -5.24 32.35 15.61
C THR A 413 -4.00 31.63 16.12
N SER A 414 -4.06 30.31 16.30
CA SER A 414 -2.93 29.50 16.79
C SER A 414 -2.04 28.94 15.69
N GLY A 415 -2.46 28.94 14.43
CA GLY A 415 -1.68 28.40 13.32
C GLY A 415 -0.38 29.17 13.09
N LEU A 416 0.70 28.44 12.84
CA LEU A 416 1.98 29.00 12.43
C LEU A 416 1.84 29.53 11.01
N GLN A 417 1.88 30.85 10.87
CA GLN A 417 1.54 31.55 9.63
C GLN A 417 2.71 32.33 9.05
N THR A 418 2.85 32.24 7.73
CA THR A 418 3.59 33.19 6.90
C THR A 418 2.60 33.87 5.94
N GLU A 419 3.08 34.74 5.04
CA GLU A 419 2.21 35.34 4.01
C GLU A 419 1.53 34.27 3.13
N GLU A 420 2.17 33.12 2.94
CA GLU A 420 1.73 32.11 1.96
C GLU A 420 1.30 30.77 2.57
N LEU A 421 1.66 30.50 3.82
CA LEU A 421 1.53 29.17 4.44
C LEU A 421 0.88 29.26 5.82
N ILE A 422 0.09 28.25 6.16
CA ILE A 422 -0.38 28.02 7.52
C ILE A 422 -0.28 26.54 7.85
N HIS A 423 0.24 26.23 9.04
CA HIS A 423 0.32 24.86 9.54
C HIS A 423 0.24 24.78 11.07
N TRP A 424 0.02 23.58 11.58
CA TRP A 424 -0.13 23.28 13.01
C TRP A 424 0.71 22.07 13.41
N GLY A 425 1.02 21.89 14.70
CA GLY A 425 1.58 20.63 15.22
C GLY A 425 3.08 20.38 14.96
N SER A 426 3.85 21.39 14.56
CA SER A 426 5.28 21.25 14.24
C SER A 426 6.17 20.84 15.40
N ASN A 427 5.73 21.07 16.64
CA ASN A 427 6.45 20.70 17.85
C ASN A 427 6.49 19.18 18.10
N LYS A 428 5.67 18.37 17.42
CA LYS A 428 5.59 16.91 17.60
C LYS A 428 6.11 16.10 16.39
N GLY A 429 6.79 16.75 15.45
CA GLY A 429 7.42 16.13 14.27
C GLY A 429 6.64 16.30 12.96
N LYS A 430 7.25 15.92 11.83
CA LYS A 430 6.71 16.17 10.48
C LYS A 430 5.36 15.49 10.22
N ALA A 431 5.22 14.21 10.58
CA ALA A 431 3.98 13.47 10.38
C ALA A 431 2.81 14.06 11.18
N ALA A 432 3.07 14.48 12.42
CA ALA A 432 2.12 15.18 13.28
C ALA A 432 1.62 16.48 12.67
N ALA A 433 2.55 17.25 12.12
CA ALA A 433 2.25 18.53 11.50
C ALA A 433 1.39 18.37 10.23
N VAL A 434 1.69 17.34 9.41
CA VAL A 434 0.88 16.97 8.25
C VAL A 434 -0.54 16.61 8.66
N GLU A 435 -0.71 15.74 9.66
CA GLU A 435 -2.03 15.31 10.11
C GLU A 435 -2.84 16.46 10.73
N SER A 436 -2.22 17.28 11.58
CA SER A 436 -2.86 18.44 12.20
C SER A 436 -3.31 19.45 11.13
N THR A 437 -2.45 19.73 10.16
CA THR A 437 -2.73 20.67 9.08
C THR A 437 -3.78 20.13 8.12
N ALA A 438 -3.83 18.82 7.88
CA ALA A 438 -4.88 18.19 7.09
C ALA A 438 -6.25 18.31 7.76
N TYR A 439 -6.37 18.08 9.08
CA TYR A 439 -7.63 18.31 9.78
C TYR A 439 -8.02 19.80 9.83
N GLY A 440 -7.04 20.69 10.04
CA GLY A 440 -7.27 22.14 9.97
C GLY A 440 -7.79 22.59 8.60
N LEU A 441 -7.22 22.06 7.52
CA LEU A 441 -7.68 22.27 6.14
C LEU A 441 -9.12 21.77 5.96
N LEU A 442 -9.42 20.54 6.40
CA LEU A 442 -10.76 19.99 6.30
C LEU A 442 -11.80 20.83 7.06
N ALA A 443 -11.45 21.34 8.24
CA ALA A 443 -12.29 22.27 9.00
C ALA A 443 -12.49 23.59 8.24
N ALA A 444 -11.41 24.18 7.70
CA ALA A 444 -11.46 25.41 6.91
C ALA A 444 -12.37 25.27 5.68
N ILE A 445 -12.30 24.13 4.98
CA ILE A 445 -13.18 23.83 3.84
C ILE A 445 -14.65 23.77 4.27
N GLN A 446 -14.97 23.13 5.40
CA GLN A 446 -16.35 23.09 5.92
C GLN A 446 -16.90 24.49 6.25
N HIS A 447 -16.03 25.40 6.70
CA HIS A 447 -16.38 26.78 7.00
C HIS A 447 -16.29 27.73 5.79
N GLU A 448 -15.96 27.24 4.60
CA GLU A 448 -15.74 28.04 3.39
C GLU A 448 -14.65 29.13 3.55
N GLU A 449 -13.65 28.85 4.39
CA GLU A 449 -12.53 29.75 4.70
C GLU A 449 -11.42 29.62 3.64
N GLY A 450 -11.70 30.14 2.44
CA GLY A 450 -10.88 29.93 1.25
C GLY A 450 -9.41 30.29 1.41
N GLU A 451 -9.09 31.42 2.04
CA GLU A 451 -7.70 31.86 2.24
C GLU A 451 -6.90 30.90 3.14
N ILE A 452 -7.50 30.48 4.25
CA ILE A 452 -6.88 29.54 5.19
C ILE A 452 -6.72 28.17 4.52
N ALA A 453 -7.75 27.72 3.80
CA ALA A 453 -7.69 26.46 3.07
C ALA A 453 -6.59 26.48 1.99
N GLU A 454 -6.43 27.58 1.25
CA GLU A 454 -5.37 27.73 0.25
C GLU A 454 -3.98 27.71 0.89
N LYS A 455 -3.76 28.48 1.96
CA LYS A 455 -2.48 28.51 2.69
C LYS A 455 -2.10 27.14 3.26
N ALA A 456 -3.07 26.40 3.82
CA ALA A 456 -2.84 25.07 4.38
C ALA A 456 -2.55 24.05 3.28
N THR A 457 -3.26 24.16 2.16
CA THR A 457 -3.05 23.33 0.97
C THR A 457 -1.65 23.55 0.37
N ASN A 458 -1.20 24.80 0.27
CA ASN A 458 0.14 25.13 -0.19
C ASN A 458 1.21 24.51 0.72
N TRP A 459 1.05 24.60 2.04
CA TRP A 459 1.99 23.98 2.97
C TRP A 459 2.03 22.45 2.83
N LEU A 460 0.86 21.79 2.74
CA LEU A 460 0.78 20.34 2.56
C LEU A 460 1.41 19.85 1.25
N SER A 461 1.45 20.68 0.22
CA SER A 461 2.07 20.33 -1.07
C SER A 461 3.58 20.47 -1.14
N GLN A 462 4.16 21.23 -0.20
CA GLN A 462 5.61 21.41 -0.09
C GLN A 462 6.26 20.34 0.80
N GLY A 463 5.44 19.52 1.48
CA GLY A 463 5.82 18.60 2.55
C GLY A 463 6.24 17.21 2.11
#